data_AF-A0A6G2DPV2-F1
#
_entry.id   AF-A0A6G2DPV2-F1
#
_cell.length_a   1.000
_cell.length_b   1.000
_cell.length_c   1.000
_cell.angle_alpha   90.00
_cell.angle_beta   90.00
_cell.angle_gamma   90.00
#
_symmetry.space_group_name_H-M   'P 1'
#
loop_
_entity.id
_entity.type
_entity.pdbx_description
1 polymer ?
#
loop_
_entity_poly.entity_id
_entity_poly.type
_entity_poly.pdbx_seq_one_letter_code
_entity_poly.pdbx_strand_id
1 'polypeptide(L)' 'IDRDGAKQTLTQKATDKKNGFDGIQHLTDEEKKAAIKKVDDALEKAKTAIDAATNQAGIDAAKQEFETTLNQVNPTA' A
#
# COMPACT_ATOMS: atom_id res chain seq x y z
N ILE A 1 -14.10 -16.13 4.51
CA ILE A 1 -12.83 -15.40 4.30
C ILE A 1 -13.07 -14.48 3.12
N ASP A 2 -13.16 -13.16 3.34
CA ASP A 2 -13.39 -12.18 2.27
C ASP A 2 -12.06 -11.60 1.77
N ARG A 3 -11.47 -12.26 0.77
CA ARG A 3 -10.19 -11.84 0.17
C ARG A 3 -10.37 -10.64 -0.75
N ASP A 4 -11.45 -10.59 -1.51
CA ASP A 4 -11.65 -9.56 -2.52
C ASP A 4 -11.97 -8.21 -1.87
N GLY A 5 -12.82 -8.18 -0.84
CA GLY A 5 -13.06 -6.97 -0.05
C GLY A 5 -11.80 -6.48 0.66
N ALA A 6 -10.96 -7.40 1.14
CA ALA A 6 -9.64 -7.04 1.69
C ALA A 6 -8.73 -6.39 0.64
N LYS A 7 -8.59 -6.99 -0.55
CA LYS A 7 -7.76 -6.45 -1.64
C LYS A 7 -8.28 -5.10 -2.15
N GLN A 8 -9.60 -4.91 -2.22
CA GLN A 8 -10.21 -3.63 -2.58
C GLN A 8 -9.88 -2.55 -1.55
N THR A 9 -10.00 -2.87 -0.26
CA THR A 9 -9.63 -1.95 0.84
C THR A 9 -8.17 -1.51 0.75
N LEU A 10 -7.25 -2.44 0.48
CA LEU A 10 -5.83 -2.11 0.31
C LEU A 10 -5.59 -1.24 -0.92
N THR A 11 -6.29 -1.53 -2.02
CA THR A 11 -6.18 -0.74 -3.26
C THR A 11 -6.64 0.70 -3.03
N GLN A 12 -7.74 0.92 -2.30
CA GLN A 12 -8.19 2.27 -1.96
C GLN A 12 -7.14 3.01 -1.12
N LYS A 13 -6.62 2.39 -0.06
CA LYS A 13 -5.58 2.98 0.80
C LYS A 13 -4.30 3.32 0.03
N ALA A 14 -3.88 2.45 -0.90
CA ALA A 14 -2.74 2.73 -1.78
C ALA A 14 -3.01 3.96 -2.67
N THR A 15 -4.18 4.05 -3.28
CA THR A 15 -4.58 5.19 -4.12
C THR A 15 -4.59 6.49 -3.29
N ASP A 16 -5.20 6.47 -2.11
CA ASP A 16 -5.26 7.64 -1.23
C ASP A 16 -3.85 8.12 -0.82
N LYS A 17 -2.96 7.18 -0.48
CA LYS A 17 -1.56 7.51 -0.14
C LYS A 17 -0.82 8.12 -1.33
N LYS A 18 -0.98 7.56 -2.54
CA LYS A 18 -0.34 8.06 -3.78
C LYS A 18 -0.83 9.46 -4.13
N ASN A 19 -2.14 9.70 -4.07
CA ASN A 19 -2.71 11.03 -4.31
C ASN A 19 -2.18 12.08 -3.30
N GLY A 20 -1.85 11.65 -2.08
CA GLY A 20 -1.20 12.50 -1.09
C GLY A 20 0.19 13.00 -1.50
N PHE A 21 0.90 12.28 -2.38
CA PHE A 21 2.22 12.70 -2.88
C PHE A 21 2.14 13.81 -3.93
N ASP A 22 1.06 13.87 -4.71
CA ASP A 22 0.86 14.91 -5.72
C ASP A 22 0.75 16.31 -5.10
N GLY A 23 0.26 16.39 -3.86
CA GLY A 23 0.14 17.63 -3.10
C GLY A 23 1.48 18.19 -2.57
N ILE A 24 2.58 17.46 -2.67
CA ILE A 24 3.88 17.89 -2.14
C ILE A 24 4.65 18.62 -3.26
N GLN A 25 4.68 19.95 -3.16
CA GLN A 25 5.23 20.83 -4.21
C GLN A 25 6.77 20.82 -4.31
N HIS A 26 7.46 20.34 -3.29
CA HIS A 26 8.93 20.42 -3.19
C HIS A 26 9.64 19.16 -3.70
N LEU A 27 8.89 18.12 -4.08
CA LEU A 27 9.45 16.87 -4.58
C LEU A 27 9.69 16.95 -6.08
N THR A 28 10.80 16.36 -6.51
CA THR A 28 11.04 16.02 -7.90
C THR A 28 10.09 14.91 -8.38
N ASP A 29 9.93 14.80 -9.70
CA ASP A 29 9.14 13.72 -10.31
C ASP A 29 9.76 12.35 -9.99
N GLU A 30 11.08 12.26 -9.92
CA GLU A 30 11.81 11.06 -9.53
C GLU A 30 11.49 10.60 -8.10
N GLU A 31 11.46 11.52 -7.13
CA GLU A 31 11.13 11.22 -5.73
C GLU A 31 9.68 10.77 -5.57
N LYS A 32 8.75 11.43 -6.27
CA LYS A 32 7.35 11.00 -6.32
C LYS A 32 7.23 9.60 -6.91
N LYS A 33 7.88 9.35 -8.05
CA LYS A 33 7.84 8.03 -8.71
C LYS A 33 8.43 6.94 -7.82
N ALA A 34 9.51 7.22 -7.09
CA ALA A 34 10.10 6.28 -6.14
C ALA A 34 9.13 5.96 -4.98
N ALA A 35 8.46 6.97 -4.43
CA ALA A 35 7.45 6.77 -3.38
C ALA A 35 6.22 5.99 -3.90
N ILE A 36 5.71 6.35 -5.08
CA ILE A 36 4.62 5.63 -5.75
C ILE A 36 4.97 4.15 -5.95
N LYS A 37 6.18 3.87 -6.47
CA LYS A 37 6.64 2.49 -6.66
C LYS A 37 6.67 1.71 -5.34
N LYS A 38 7.15 2.32 -4.25
CA LYS A 38 7.14 1.66 -2.92
C LYS A 38 5.73 1.33 -2.45
N VAL A 39 4.75 2.21 -2.72
CA VAL A 39 3.33 1.92 -2.42
C VAL A 39 2.80 0.75 -3.26
N ASP A 40 3.10 0.73 -4.56
CA ASP A 40 2.64 -0.32 -5.46
C ASP A 40 3.27 -1.68 -5.12
N ASP A 41 4.58 -1.73 -4.85
CA ASP A 41 5.29 -2.94 -4.42
C ASP A 41 4.69 -3.49 -3.10
N ALA A 42 4.37 -2.60 -2.15
CA ALA A 42 3.73 -2.99 -0.89
C ALA A 42 2.32 -3.53 -1.11
N LEU A 43 1.54 -2.91 -2.00
CA LEU A 43 0.19 -3.36 -2.36
C LEU A 43 0.21 -4.74 -2.99
N GLU A 44 1.12 -4.99 -3.92
CA GLU A 44 1.27 -6.29 -4.57
C GLU A 44 1.61 -7.38 -3.54
N LYS A 45 2.61 -7.14 -2.70
CA LYS A 45 3.00 -8.08 -1.63
C LYS A 45 1.82 -8.42 -0.71
N ALA A 46 1.04 -7.41 -0.32
CA ALA A 46 -0.10 -7.61 0.55
C ALA A 46 -1.25 -8.37 -0.14
N LYS A 47 -1.49 -8.12 -1.44
CA LYS A 47 -2.46 -8.89 -2.25
C LYS A 47 -2.06 -10.36 -2.32
N THR A 48 -0.78 -10.66 -2.60
CA THR A 48 -0.26 -12.03 -2.60
C THR A 48 -0.43 -12.70 -1.24
N ALA A 49 -0.14 -12.01 -0.14
CA ALA A 49 -0.34 -12.54 1.21
C ALA A 49 -1.82 -12.81 1.53
N ILE A 50 -2.73 -11.94 1.10
CA ILE A 50 -4.18 -12.15 1.22
C ILE A 50 -4.64 -13.37 0.41
N ASP A 51 -4.15 -13.52 -0.81
CA ASP A 51 -4.49 -14.66 -1.67
C ASP A 51 -3.99 -15.99 -1.06
N ALA A 52 -2.82 -15.98 -0.42
CA ALA A 52 -2.25 -17.13 0.29
C ALA A 52 -2.91 -17.42 1.65
N ALA A 53 -3.64 -16.47 2.25
CA ALA A 53 -4.22 -16.62 3.57
C ALA A 53 -5.32 -17.70 3.61
N THR A 54 -5.20 -18.64 4.55
CA THR A 54 -6.15 -19.75 4.76
C THR A 54 -7.23 -19.45 5.81
N ASN A 55 -7.12 -18.32 6.51
CA ASN A 55 -8.05 -17.87 7.54
C ASN A 55 -8.08 -16.33 7.64
N GLN A 56 -8.99 -15.81 8.46
CA GLN A 56 -9.16 -14.36 8.62
C GLN A 56 -7.92 -13.69 9.28
N ALA A 57 -7.27 -14.36 10.22
CA ALA A 57 -6.09 -13.83 10.89
C ALA A 57 -4.92 -13.58 9.90
N GLY A 58 -4.77 -14.44 8.88
CA GLY A 58 -3.79 -14.22 7.82
C GLY A 58 -4.09 -12.99 6.95
N ILE A 59 -5.38 -12.73 6.67
CA ILE A 59 -5.80 -11.50 5.99
C ILE A 59 -5.49 -10.28 6.85
N ASP A 60 -5.82 -10.34 8.14
CA ASP A 60 -5.63 -9.20 9.04
C ASP A 60 -4.14 -8.88 9.24
N ALA A 61 -3.28 -9.91 9.31
CA ALA A 61 -1.83 -9.75 9.32
C ALA A 61 -1.32 -9.08 8.03
N ALA A 62 -1.79 -9.51 6.86
CA ALA A 62 -1.42 -8.89 5.58
C ALA A 62 -1.87 -7.43 5.49
N LYS A 63 -3.05 -7.09 6.00
CA LYS A 63 -3.53 -5.71 6.09
C LYS A 63 -2.65 -4.86 7.00
N GLN A 64 -2.30 -5.37 8.18
CA GLN A 64 -1.46 -4.65 9.15
C GLN A 64 -0.04 -4.41 8.62
N GLU A 65 0.55 -5.40 7.94
CA GLU A 65 1.87 -5.25 7.32
C GLU A 65 1.83 -4.18 6.21
N PHE A 66 0.78 -4.19 5.39
CA PHE A 66 0.57 -3.17 4.37
C PHE A 66 0.45 -1.76 4.96
N GLU A 67 -0.36 -1.58 6.01
CA GLU A 67 -0.52 -0.28 6.67
C GLU A 67 0.78 0.22 7.30
N THR A 68 1.54 -0.69 7.93
CA THR A 68 2.86 -0.39 8.48
C THR A 68 3.81 0.10 7.38
N THR A 69 3.82 -0.60 6.24
CA THR A 69 4.65 -0.24 5.09
C THR A 69 4.22 1.10 4.51
N LEU A 70 2.92 1.34 4.29
CA LEU A 70 2.41 2.62 3.79
C LEU A 70 2.78 3.80 4.69
N ASN A 71 2.77 3.62 6.01
CA ASN A 71 3.16 4.67 6.96
C ASN A 71 4.65 5.00 6.89
N GLN A 72 5.48 4.04 6.48
CA GLN A 72 6.92 4.23 6.26
C GLN A 72 7.23 4.83 4.88
N VAL A 73 6.32 4.74 3.92
CA VAL A 73 6.48 5.41 2.63
C VAL A 73 6.17 6.89 2.79
N ASN A 74 7.22 7.69 2.95
CA ASN A 74 7.17 9.14 2.80
C ASN A 74 8.19 9.54 1.73
N PRO A 75 7.80 10.35 0.74
CA PRO A 75 8.74 10.91 -0.21
C PRO A 75 9.65 11.90 0.52
N THR A 76 10.95 11.77 0.29
CA THR A 76 11.98 12.70 0.75
C THR A 76 12.32 13.61 -0.42
N ALA A 77 12.48 14.91 -0.14
CA ALA A 77 13.04 15.91 -1.06
C ALA A 77 14.57 15.99 -0.92
#